data_AF-U2KBX9-F1
#
_entry.id   AF-U2KBX9-F1
#
_cell.length_a   1.000
_cell.length_b   1.000
_cell.length_c   1.000
_cell.angle_alpha   90.00
_cell.angle_beta   90.00
_cell.angle_gamma   90.00
#
_symmetry.space_group_name_H-M   'P 1'
#
loop_
_entity.id
_entity.type
_entity.pdbx_description
1 polymer ?
#
loop_
_entity_poly.entity_id
_entity_poly.type
_entity_poly.pdbx_seq_one_letter_code
_entity_poly.pdbx_strand_id
1 'polypeptide(L)'
;MESMLSFDWSSVSVNSGEVIALMRKHRNDKLDVLFHYADGIYRVGVDPENAREPFYMDDETYPSMFAFCSSACIEGGFLLPDLQAPLHILAVNGGDPAEFFA
;
A
#
# COMPACT_ATOMS: atom_id res chain seq x y z
N MET A 1 -13.53 14.95 -13.99
CA MET A 1 -13.74 15.64 -12.69
C MET A 1 -13.43 14.58 -11.65
N GLU A 2 -12.14 14.42 -11.36
CA GLU A 2 -11.70 13.54 -10.27
C GLU A 2 -12.32 14.10 -9.00
N SER A 3 -13.13 13.28 -8.33
CA SER A 3 -13.60 13.59 -6.99
C SER A 3 -12.35 13.68 -6.12
N MET A 4 -11.92 14.89 -5.84
CA MET A 4 -10.78 15.18 -4.97
C MET A 4 -11.10 14.53 -3.62
N LEU A 5 -10.48 13.37 -3.36
CA LEU A 5 -10.67 12.64 -2.11
C LEU A 5 -10.28 13.61 -0.98
N SER A 6 -11.26 13.97 -0.16
CA SER A 6 -11.06 14.85 0.99
C SER A 6 -11.18 14.01 2.25
N PHE A 7 -10.13 13.97 3.04
CA PHE A 7 -10.09 13.29 4.33
C PHE A 7 -10.03 14.33 5.45
N ASP A 8 -10.54 13.98 6.63
CA ASP A 8 -10.44 14.82 7.83
C ASP A 8 -9.03 14.78 8.46
N TRP A 9 -8.13 13.98 7.90
CA TRP A 9 -6.73 13.80 8.32
C TRP A 9 -5.76 14.13 7.18
N SER A 10 -4.49 14.28 7.56
CA SER A 10 -3.40 14.51 6.61
C SER A 10 -2.83 13.19 6.08
N SER A 11 -2.40 13.18 4.82
CA SER A 11 -1.61 12.07 4.29
C SER A 11 -0.24 11.98 4.96
N VAL A 12 0.32 10.78 5.05
CA VAL A 12 1.71 10.57 5.49
C VAL A 12 2.59 10.15 4.32
N SER A 13 3.83 10.64 4.27
CA SER A 13 4.81 10.24 3.27
C SER A 13 5.75 9.19 3.86
N VAL A 14 5.74 7.98 3.31
CA VAL A 14 6.53 6.85 3.82
C VAL A 14 7.27 6.15 2.70
N ASN A 15 8.33 5.45 3.03
CA ASN A 15 9.01 4.62 2.05
C ASN A 15 8.19 3.35 1.77
N SER A 16 8.33 2.82 0.56
CA SER A 16 7.69 1.56 0.15
C SER A 16 7.97 0.40 1.12
N GLY A 17 9.18 0.32 1.66
CA GLY A 17 9.56 -0.67 2.67
C GLY A 17 8.71 -0.63 3.95
N GLU A 18 8.24 0.54 4.36
CA GLU A 18 7.40 0.70 5.57
C GLU A 18 5.99 0.18 5.34
N VAL A 19 5.42 0.45 4.15
CA VAL A 19 4.12 -0.10 3.76
C VAL A 19 4.20 -1.63 3.64
N ILE A 20 5.28 -2.17 3.08
CA ILE A 20 5.52 -3.62 3.03
C ILE A 20 5.61 -4.21 4.44
N ALA A 21 6.34 -3.54 5.34
CA ALA A 21 6.46 -3.98 6.73
C ALA A 21 5.10 -3.99 7.44
N LEU A 22 4.27 -2.96 7.20
CA LEU A 22 2.91 -2.90 7.71
C LEU A 22 2.04 -4.04 7.18
N MET A 23 2.04 -4.27 5.86
CA MET A 23 1.29 -5.38 5.25
C MET A 23 1.73 -6.73 5.83
N ARG A 24 3.03 -6.97 6.00
CA ARG A 24 3.54 -8.21 6.62
C ARG A 24 3.13 -8.37 8.08
N LYS A 25 3.12 -7.28 8.85
CA LYS A 25 2.63 -7.29 10.24
C LYS A 25 1.18 -7.73 10.31
N HIS A 26 0.37 -7.33 9.33
CA HIS A 26 -1.05 -7.66 9.21
C HIS A 26 -1.33 -8.87 8.32
N ARG A 27 -0.37 -9.76 8.04
CA ARG A 27 -0.54 -10.91 7.13
C ARG A 27 -1.74 -11.82 7.43
N ASN A 28 -2.24 -11.79 8.66
CA ASN A 28 -3.35 -12.61 9.14
C ASN A 28 -4.63 -11.80 9.42
N ASP A 29 -4.59 -10.48 9.23
CA ASP A 29 -5.69 -9.55 9.49
C ASP A 29 -6.02 -8.76 8.21
N LYS A 30 -7.25 -8.25 8.08
CA LYS A 30 -7.57 -7.37 6.95
C LYS A 30 -6.82 -6.04 7.07
N LEU A 31 -6.22 -5.62 5.96
CA LEU A 31 -5.55 -4.33 5.82
C LEU A 31 -5.87 -3.75 4.43
N ASP A 32 -6.30 -2.50 4.38
CA ASP A 32 -6.46 -1.72 3.15
C ASP A 32 -5.60 -0.48 3.24
N VAL A 33 -4.72 -0.24 2.28
CA VAL A 33 -3.85 0.93 2.21
C VAL A 33 -4.14 1.67 0.90
N LEU A 34 -4.62 2.89 1.03
CA LEU A 34 -4.86 3.80 -0.10
C LEU A 34 -3.72 4.80 -0.16
N PHE A 35 -3.09 4.97 -1.32
CA PHE A 35 -1.97 5.89 -1.48
C PHE A 35 -1.94 6.51 -2.88
N HIS A 36 -1.27 7.65 -2.99
CA HIS A 36 -1.02 8.34 -4.25
C HIS A 36 0.46 8.19 -4.66
N TYR A 37 0.69 7.87 -5.94
CA TYR A 37 2.01 7.73 -6.55
C TYR A 37 1.95 8.03 -8.05
N ALA A 38 2.93 8.76 -8.60
CA ALA A 38 3.07 9.02 -10.05
C ALA A 38 1.74 9.36 -10.78
N ASP A 39 0.96 10.27 -10.19
CA ASP A 39 -0.33 10.78 -10.69
C ASP A 39 -1.52 9.79 -10.62
N GLY A 40 -1.35 8.65 -9.94
CA GLY A 40 -2.40 7.65 -9.70
C GLY A 40 -2.71 7.45 -8.23
N ILE A 41 -3.96 7.08 -7.95
CA ILE A 41 -4.39 6.58 -6.63
C ILE A 41 -4.47 5.06 -6.74
N TYR A 42 -3.84 4.38 -5.80
CA TYR A 42 -3.75 2.92 -5.78
C TYR A 42 -4.19 2.37 -4.44
N ARG A 43 -4.71 1.15 -4.48
CA ARG A 43 -5.04 0.37 -3.28
C ARG A 43 -4.22 -0.91 -3.23
N VAL A 44 -3.58 -1.13 -2.09
CA VAL A 44 -2.89 -2.40 -1.75
C VAL A 44 -3.34 -2.86 -0.38
N GLY A 45 -3.24 -4.15 -0.10
CA GLY A 45 -3.75 -4.64 1.17
C GLY A 45 -3.47 -6.10 1.46
N VAL A 46 -4.02 -6.52 2.59
CA VAL A 46 -4.10 -7.90 3.02
C VAL A 46 -5.56 -8.28 3.16
N ASP A 47 -5.98 -9.32 2.46
CA ASP A 47 -7.24 -10.01 2.63
C ASP A 47 -6.99 -11.51 2.92
N PRO A 48 -6.98 -11.91 4.20
CA PRO A 48 -6.80 -13.32 4.60
C PRO A 48 -7.86 -14.27 4.06
N GLU A 49 -9.02 -13.76 3.63
CA GLU A 49 -10.10 -14.55 3.04
C GLU A 49 -9.86 -14.82 1.55
N ASN A 50 -8.86 -14.16 0.94
CA ASN A 50 -8.49 -14.40 -0.45
C ASN A 50 -7.84 -15.78 -0.60
N ALA A 51 -8.48 -16.67 -1.36
CA ALA A 51 -8.11 -18.09 -1.45
C ALA A 51 -6.78 -18.38 -2.16
N ARG A 52 -6.11 -17.38 -2.77
CA ARG A 52 -4.84 -17.54 -3.49
C ARG A 52 -3.66 -16.97 -2.71
N GLU A 53 -3.64 -15.66 -2.49
CA GLU A 53 -2.62 -14.99 -1.70
C GLU A 53 -3.29 -13.90 -0.86
N PRO A 54 -2.89 -13.74 0.41
CA PRO A 54 -3.52 -12.76 1.27
C PRO A 54 -3.17 -11.33 0.83
N PHE A 55 -2.06 -11.09 0.13
CA PHE A 55 -1.71 -9.75 -0.35
C PHE A 55 -2.38 -9.44 -1.69
N TYR A 56 -2.92 -8.22 -1.85
CA TYR A 56 -3.55 -7.79 -3.11
C TYR A 56 -3.17 -6.36 -3.51
N MET A 57 -3.40 -6.08 -4.79
CA MET A 57 -3.44 -4.75 -5.41
C MET A 57 -4.68 -4.69 -6.32
N ASP A 58 -5.29 -3.52 -6.47
CA ASP A 58 -6.39 -3.37 -7.44
C ASP A 58 -5.93 -3.54 -8.91
N ASP A 59 -6.88 -3.86 -9.78
CA ASP A 59 -6.64 -4.37 -11.14
C ASP A 59 -5.99 -3.35 -12.12
N GLU A 60 -5.77 -2.10 -11.74
CA GLU A 60 -5.18 -1.06 -12.61
C GLU A 60 -3.65 -0.94 -12.40
N THR A 61 -2.91 -2.04 -12.58
CA THR A 61 -1.51 -2.09 -12.13
C THR A 61 -0.45 -1.77 -13.20
N TYR A 62 0.43 -0.82 -12.84
CA TYR A 62 1.72 -0.47 -13.47
C TYR A 62 2.84 -1.48 -13.08
N PRO A 63 3.81 -1.83 -13.95
CA PRO A 63 4.81 -2.88 -13.69
C PRO A 63 5.64 -2.74 -12.39
N SER A 64 5.96 -1.52 -11.94
CA SER A 64 6.74 -1.30 -10.70
C SER A 64 5.93 -1.57 -9.42
N MET A 65 4.60 -1.51 -9.48
CA MET A 65 3.72 -1.77 -8.33
C MET A 65 3.42 -3.27 -8.16
N PHE A 66 3.51 -4.04 -9.24
CA PHE A 66 3.57 -5.50 -9.16
C PHE A 66 4.82 -5.98 -8.40
N ALA A 67 5.97 -5.33 -8.63
CA ALA A 67 7.21 -5.62 -7.91
C ALA A 67 7.12 -5.26 -6.41
N PHE A 68 6.31 -4.25 -6.07
CA PHE A 68 6.02 -3.86 -4.68
C PHE A 68 5.29 -4.97 -3.90
N CYS A 69 4.15 -5.46 -4.43
CA CYS A 69 3.40 -6.54 -3.77
C CYS A 69 4.17 -7.86 -3.80
N SER A 70 4.87 -8.15 -4.90
CA SER A 70 5.77 -9.32 -4.98
C SER A 70 6.85 -9.29 -3.90
N SER A 71 7.38 -8.10 -3.59
CA SER A 71 8.33 -7.92 -2.48
C SER A 71 7.69 -8.17 -1.11
N ALA A 72 6.40 -7.89 -0.92
CA ALA A 72 5.69 -8.26 0.30
C ALA A 72 5.62 -9.79 0.49
N CYS A 73 5.50 -10.55 -0.60
CA CYS A 73 5.42 -12.02 -0.61
C CYS A 73 6.75 -12.76 -0.36
N ILE A 74 7.92 -12.16 -0.60
CA ILE A 74 9.23 -12.83 -0.48
C ILE A 74 9.94 -12.43 0.83
N GLU A 75 10.20 -13.40 1.72
CA GLU A 75 11.12 -13.22 2.85
C GLU A 75 12.52 -12.88 2.32
N GLY A 76 13.04 -11.69 2.63
CA GLY A 76 14.34 -11.23 2.12
C GLY A 76 14.30 -10.22 0.97
N GLY A 77 13.13 -9.67 0.65
CA GLY A 77 12.93 -8.35 0.02
C GLY A 77 13.93 -7.98 -1.08
N PHE A 78 13.63 -8.31 -2.33
CA PHE A 78 14.28 -7.65 -3.46
C PHE A 78 13.35 -7.56 -4.67
N LEU A 79 12.91 -6.34 -4.97
CA LEU A 79 13.11 -5.60 -6.22
C LEU A 79 12.22 -4.34 -6.15
N LEU A 80 12.66 -3.33 -5.41
CA LEU A 80 12.04 -2.00 -5.46
C LEU A 80 13.02 -0.85 -5.75
N PRO A 81 14.02 -0.98 -6.65
CA PRO A 81 14.78 0.18 -7.11
C PRO A 81 13.91 1.21 -7.87
N ASP A 82 12.66 0.88 -8.24
CA ASP A 82 11.77 1.73 -9.04
C ASP A 82 10.83 2.63 -8.22
N LEU A 83 10.54 2.31 -6.95
CA LEU A 83 9.83 3.23 -6.04
C LEU A 83 10.84 4.14 -5.34
N GLN A 84 11.49 5.02 -6.11
CA GLN A 84 12.49 5.94 -5.57
C GLN A 84 11.87 7.11 -4.81
N ALA A 85 10.62 7.46 -5.10
CA ALA A 85 9.88 8.48 -4.38
C ALA A 85 9.07 7.87 -3.24
N PRO A 86 8.95 8.57 -2.09
CA PRO A 86 8.03 8.19 -1.03
C PRO A 86 6.59 8.04 -1.54
N LEU A 87 5.86 7.10 -0.96
CA LEU A 87 4.43 6.91 -1.20
C LEU A 87 3.65 7.89 -0.31
N HIS A 88 2.65 8.56 -0.88
CA HIS A 88 1.75 9.42 -0.11
C HIS A 88 0.53 8.62 0.34
N ILE A 89 0.57 8.12 1.57
CA ILE A 89 -0.52 7.30 2.13
C ILE A 89 -1.68 8.21 2.50
N LEU A 90 -2.83 7.95 1.90
CA LEU A 90 -4.05 8.73 2.04
C LEU A 90 -4.94 8.18 3.16
N ALA A 91 -5.03 6.85 3.29
CA ALA A 91 -5.82 6.20 4.33
C ALA A 91 -5.32 4.78 4.59
N VAL A 92 -5.51 4.29 5.82
CA VAL A 92 -5.37 2.87 6.17
C VAL A 92 -6.69 2.40 6.77
N ASN A 93 -7.27 1.33 6.22
CA ASN A 93 -8.60 0.81 6.59
C ASN A 93 -9.70 1.89 6.58
N GLY A 94 -9.57 2.90 5.71
CA GLY A 94 -10.48 4.04 5.65
C GLY A 94 -10.35 5.04 6.81
N GLY A 95 -9.29 4.94 7.62
CA GLY A 95 -8.96 5.85 8.72
C GLY A 95 -7.62 6.57 8.55
N ASP A 96 -7.22 7.30 9.60
CA ASP A 96 -6.01 8.13 9.63
C ASP A 96 -4.74 7.26 9.51
N PRO A 97 -3.92 7.45 8.46
CA PRO A 97 -2.73 6.65 8.27
C PRO A 97 -1.64 6.93 9.33
N ALA A 98 -1.69 8.07 10.05
CA ALA A 98 -0.73 8.38 11.11
C ALA A 98 -0.76 7.35 12.25
N GLU A 99 -1.90 6.69 12.50
CA GLU A 99 -2.02 5.65 13.54
C GLU A 99 -1.19 4.40 13.23
N PHE A 100 -0.74 4.23 11.98
CA PHE A 100 -0.03 3.05 11.49
C PHE A 100 1.45 3.30 11.18
N PHE A 101 1.84 4.56 10.94
CA PHE A 101 3.16 4.94 10.45
C PHE A 101 3.88 6.00 11.32
N ALA A 102 3.38 6.29 12.53
CA ALA A 102 4.02 7.21 13.49
C ALA A 102 5.33 6.69 14.10
#